data_AF-A0A4U9HE32-F1
#
_entry.id   AF-A0A4U9HE32-F1
#
_cell.length_a   1.000
_cell.length_b   1.000
_cell.length_c   1.000
_cell.angle_alpha   90.00
_cell.angle_beta   90.00
_cell.angle_gamma   90.00
#
_symmetry.space_group_name_H-M   'P 1'
#
loop_
_entity.id
_entity.type
_entity.pdbx_description
1 polymer ?
#
loop_
_entity_poly.entity_id
_entity_poly.type
_entity_poly.pdbx_seq_one_letter_code
_entity_poly.pdbx_strand_id
1 'polypeptide(L)'
;MSPCVTGAFYHEFSVATGSAMRAPQVGFRSPVLASDGANLAAAFQTIVEIGDEMLLMRILDQAFPGCVFYSDNTGGRFRMMMQREGLSRPLEPAEFSDGTLRFLCLAVALLSPRPPAFIALNEPENSLHPQMLPALASLIAEASRYSADLAHQPLARAGKVD
;
A
#
# COMPACT_ATOMS: atom_id res chain seq x y z
N MET A 1 -9.70 -12.53 -28.00
CA MET A 1 -8.79 -11.74 -27.15
C MET A 1 -8.90 -12.30 -25.74
N SER A 2 -7.90 -13.05 -25.27
CA SER A 2 -7.91 -13.62 -23.93
C SER A 2 -7.81 -12.50 -22.87
N PRO A 3 -8.59 -12.53 -21.78
CA PRO A 3 -8.38 -11.60 -20.68
C PRO A 3 -7.04 -11.93 -20.04
N CYS A 4 -6.11 -10.98 -20.06
CA CYS A 4 -4.85 -11.08 -19.32
C CYS A 4 -5.19 -10.96 -17.84
N VAL A 5 -5.23 -12.09 -17.12
CA VAL A 5 -5.29 -12.09 -15.65
C VAL A 5 -3.95 -11.57 -15.16
N THR A 6 -3.91 -10.30 -14.76
CA THR A 6 -2.71 -9.71 -14.15
C THR A 6 -2.71 -10.08 -12.67
N GLY A 7 -1.90 -11.07 -12.29
CA GLY A 7 -1.54 -11.33 -10.89
C GLY A 7 -0.40 -10.40 -10.47
N ALA A 8 -0.37 -9.99 -9.20
CA ALA A 8 0.78 -9.30 -8.62
C ALA A 8 1.50 -10.23 -7.65
N PHE A 9 2.81 -10.38 -7.84
CA PHE A 9 3.70 -11.05 -6.91
C PHE A 9 4.50 -9.98 -6.20
N TYR A 10 4.27 -9.81 -4.90
CA TYR A 10 5.10 -8.96 -4.06
C TYR A 10 6.09 -9.87 -3.34
N HIS A 11 7.30 -9.95 -3.88
CA HIS A 11 8.43 -10.58 -3.20
C HIS A 11 9.30 -9.46 -2.66
N GLU A 12 9.61 -9.49 -1.35
CA GLU A 12 10.62 -8.65 -0.69
C GLU A 12 10.80 -7.25 -1.30
N PHE A 13 9.98 -6.28 -0.88
CA PHE A 13 10.20 -4.89 -1.24
C PHE A 13 11.65 -4.48 -0.95
N SER A 14 12.38 -4.00 -1.95
CA SER A 14 13.77 -3.57 -1.78
C SER A 14 13.82 -2.28 -0.96
N VAL A 15 14.11 -2.40 0.33
CA VAL A 15 14.15 -1.29 1.31
C VAL A 15 15.55 -0.69 1.50
N ALA A 16 16.54 -1.18 0.76
CA ALA A 16 17.95 -0.80 0.87
C ALA A 16 18.18 0.72 0.74
N THR A 17 19.28 1.19 1.33
CA THR A 17 19.75 2.57 1.21
C THR A 17 19.98 2.92 -0.27
N GLY A 18 19.09 3.74 -0.84
CA GLY A 18 19.07 4.09 -2.28
C GLY A 18 17.86 3.57 -3.07
N SER A 19 16.95 2.83 -2.43
CA SER A 19 15.70 2.39 -3.06
C SER A 19 14.86 3.56 -3.57
N ALA A 20 14.16 3.35 -4.69
CA ALA A 20 13.23 4.32 -5.25
C ALA A 20 12.16 4.75 -4.23
N MET A 21 11.74 3.86 -3.32
CA MET A 21 10.80 4.19 -2.23
C MET A 21 11.28 5.33 -1.32
N ARG A 22 12.59 5.53 -1.19
CA ARG A 22 13.21 6.54 -0.31
C ARG A 22 13.40 7.89 -1.01
N ALA A 23 13.18 7.98 -2.32
CA ALA A 23 13.36 9.20 -3.11
C ALA A 23 12.02 9.86 -3.47
N PRO A 24 11.96 11.19 -3.73
CA PRO A 24 10.76 11.86 -4.24
C PRO A 24 10.35 11.40 -5.63
N GLN A 25 9.05 11.12 -5.84
CA GLN A 25 8.54 10.43 -7.04
C GLN A 25 7.67 11.35 -7.89
N VAL A 26 7.73 11.17 -9.23
CA VAL A 26 6.92 11.97 -10.17
C VAL A 26 5.44 11.69 -9.93
N GLY A 27 4.65 12.74 -9.75
CA GLY A 27 3.26 12.60 -9.34
C GLY A 27 2.32 12.19 -10.45
N PHE A 28 1.98 10.91 -10.53
CA PHE A 28 0.82 10.41 -11.27
C PHE A 28 -0.01 9.50 -10.36
N ARG A 29 -1.34 9.61 -10.40
CA ARG A 29 -2.22 8.71 -9.63
C ARG A 29 -1.99 7.27 -10.10
N SER A 30 -1.71 6.38 -9.16
CA SER A 30 -1.49 4.96 -9.46
C SER A 30 -2.44 4.11 -8.63
N PRO A 31 -3.38 3.38 -9.26
CA PRO A 31 -4.32 2.55 -8.54
C PRO A 31 -3.66 1.31 -7.93
N VAL A 32 -2.46 0.93 -8.39
CA VAL A 32 -1.71 -0.26 -7.94
C VAL A 32 -0.30 0.16 -7.52
N LEU A 33 0.22 -0.45 -6.45
CA LEU A 33 1.61 -0.26 -6.02
C LEU A 33 2.55 -0.96 -7.01
N ALA A 34 3.60 -0.26 -7.45
CA ALA A 34 4.66 -0.85 -8.25
C ALA A 34 5.39 -1.93 -7.44
N SER A 35 5.90 -2.96 -8.10
CA SER A 35 6.60 -4.08 -7.43
C SER A 35 7.84 -3.64 -6.66
N ASP A 36 8.45 -2.51 -7.03
CA ASP A 36 9.58 -1.88 -6.37
C ASP A 36 9.20 -0.78 -5.36
N GLY A 37 7.90 -0.55 -5.14
CA GLY A 37 7.36 0.47 -4.24
C GLY A 37 7.62 1.92 -4.69
N ALA A 38 8.15 2.16 -5.89
CA ALA A 38 8.54 3.49 -6.36
C ALA A 38 7.37 4.48 -6.48
N ASN A 39 6.12 4.02 -6.42
CA ASN A 39 4.94 4.89 -6.44
C ASN A 39 4.18 4.89 -5.10
N LEU A 40 4.80 4.49 -4.00
CA LEU A 40 4.16 4.35 -2.68
C LEU A 40 3.34 5.57 -2.28
N ALA A 41 3.92 6.76 -2.38
CA ALA A 41 3.24 8.00 -2.00
C ALA A 41 2.00 8.30 -2.87
N ALA A 42 2.11 8.06 -4.18
CA ALA A 42 1.00 8.27 -5.10
C ALA A 42 -0.12 7.23 -4.94
N ALA A 43 0.25 5.98 -4.68
CA ALA A 43 -0.70 4.89 -4.43
C ALA A 43 -1.41 5.08 -3.07
N PHE A 44 -0.67 5.51 -2.04
CA PHE A 44 -1.24 5.93 -0.76
C PHE A 44 -2.27 7.05 -0.94
N GLN A 45 -1.89 8.12 -1.65
CA GLN A 45 -2.79 9.23 -1.93
C GLN A 45 -4.04 8.79 -2.71
N THR A 46 -3.89 7.81 -3.61
CA THR A 46 -5.01 7.25 -4.36
C THR A 46 -6.00 6.53 -3.43
N ILE A 47 -5.52 5.79 -2.41
CA ILE A 47 -6.40 5.16 -1.41
C ILE A 47 -7.13 6.23 -0.59
N VAL A 48 -6.42 7.27 -0.16
CA VAL A 48 -7.01 8.41 0.58
C VAL A 48 -8.13 9.08 -0.22
N GLU A 49 -7.94 9.27 -1.52
CA GLU A 49 -8.89 10.04 -2.33
C GLU A 49 -10.09 9.24 -2.85
N ILE A 50 -9.90 7.96 -3.19
CA ILE A 50 -10.93 7.15 -3.88
C ILE A 50 -11.09 5.74 -3.31
N GLY A 51 -10.32 5.36 -2.29
CA GLY A 51 -10.38 4.07 -1.63
C GLY A 51 -11.00 4.15 -0.24
N ASP A 52 -10.64 3.18 0.62
CA ASP A 52 -11.08 3.14 2.02
C ASP A 52 -10.06 3.82 2.93
N GLU A 53 -10.09 5.16 2.96
CA GLU A 53 -9.22 5.98 3.81
C GLU A 53 -9.35 5.60 5.30
N MET A 54 -10.58 5.40 5.78
CA MET A 54 -10.84 5.07 7.18
C MET A 54 -10.17 3.75 7.57
N LEU A 55 -10.28 2.71 6.74
CA LEU A 55 -9.62 1.44 6.97
C LEU A 55 -8.10 1.60 6.96
N LEU A 56 -7.55 2.32 5.98
CA LEU A 56 -6.12 2.60 5.89
C LEU A 56 -5.61 3.27 7.17
N MET A 57 -6.23 4.37 7.58
CA MET A 57 -5.81 5.12 8.77
C MET A 57 -5.93 4.28 10.04
N ARG A 58 -6.99 3.46 10.18
CA ARG A 58 -7.16 2.54 11.31
C ARG A 58 -6.06 1.49 11.37
N ILE A 59 -5.70 0.87 10.25
CA ILE A 59 -4.61 -0.12 10.20
C ILE A 59 -3.26 0.52 10.55
N LEU A 60 -3.01 1.74 10.07
CA LEU A 60 -1.78 2.47 10.37
C LEU A 60 -1.69 2.88 11.84
N ASP A 61 -2.77 3.36 12.44
CA ASP A 61 -2.81 3.69 13.87
C ASP A 61 -2.54 2.46 14.75
N GLN A 62 -3.09 1.29 14.38
CA GLN A 62 -2.78 0.02 15.06
C GLN A 62 -1.29 -0.38 14.95
N ALA A 63 -0.67 -0.17 13.79
CA ALA A 63 0.71 -0.56 13.55
C ALA A 63 1.74 0.43 14.13
N PHE A 64 1.38 1.71 14.17
CA PHE A 64 2.23 2.82 14.57
C PHE A 64 1.48 3.81 15.47
N PRO A 65 1.16 3.44 16.73
CA PRO A 65 0.46 4.34 17.65
C PRO A 65 1.20 5.68 17.80
N GLY A 66 0.45 6.79 17.74
CA GLY A 66 1.00 8.16 17.84
C GLY A 66 1.76 8.62 16.59
N CYS A 67 1.61 7.92 15.45
CA CYS A 67 2.13 8.32 14.15
C CYS A 67 0.99 8.57 13.16
N VAL A 68 1.11 9.63 12.38
CA VAL A 68 0.19 9.97 11.29
C VAL A 68 0.97 9.98 9.98
N PHE A 69 0.51 9.20 9.01
CA PHE A 69 1.10 9.15 7.68
C PHE A 69 0.25 9.93 6.68
N TYR A 70 0.90 10.65 5.78
CA TYR A 70 0.22 11.36 4.69
C TYR A 70 1.14 11.47 3.48
N SER A 71 0.56 11.77 2.32
CA SER A 71 1.32 12.13 1.14
C SER A 71 1.40 13.64 0.99
N ASP A 72 2.62 14.17 0.92
CA ASP A 72 2.87 15.55 0.49
C ASP A 72 2.97 15.59 -1.05
N ASN A 73 2.42 16.64 -1.66
CA ASN A 73 2.55 16.93 -3.09
C ASN A 73 3.12 18.33 -3.29
N THR A 74 4.44 18.44 -3.17
CA THR A 74 5.16 19.69 -3.40
C THR A 74 5.83 19.65 -4.78
N GLY A 75 5.54 20.63 -5.64
CA GLY A 75 6.18 20.76 -6.95
C GLY A 75 5.87 19.62 -7.93
N GLY A 76 4.70 18.99 -7.80
CA GLY A 76 4.28 17.86 -8.65
C GLY A 76 4.96 16.54 -8.32
N ARG A 77 5.56 16.41 -7.14
CA ARG A 77 6.19 15.19 -6.65
C ARG A 77 5.51 14.72 -5.39
N PHE A 78 5.10 13.45 -5.38
CA PHE A 78 4.57 12.83 -4.18
C PHE A 78 5.70 12.34 -3.28
N ARG A 79 5.54 12.59 -1.97
CA ARG A 79 6.42 12.07 -0.91
C ARG A 79 5.58 11.54 0.23
N MET A 80 5.99 10.42 0.81
CA MET A 80 5.41 9.94 2.06
C MET A 80 5.99 10.73 3.23
N MET A 81 5.13 11.16 4.14
CA MET A 81 5.52 11.88 5.33
C MET A 81 4.96 11.16 6.55
N MET A 82 5.71 11.19 7.66
CA MET A 82 5.26 10.65 8.94
C MET A 82 5.38 11.72 10.02
N GLN A 83 4.26 12.20 10.53
CA GLN A 83 4.24 12.99 11.76
C GLN A 83 4.22 12.03 12.94
N ARG A 84 5.05 12.27 13.95
CA ARG A 84 5.09 11.48 15.19
C ARG A 84 4.97 12.38 16.40
N GLU A 85 4.21 11.95 17.39
CA GLU A 85 4.12 12.64 18.67
C GLU A 85 5.51 12.84 19.30
N GLY A 86 5.76 14.06 19.79
CA GLY A 86 7.05 14.43 20.39
C GLY A 86 8.12 14.88 19.39
N LEU A 87 7.90 14.77 18.07
CA LEU A 87 8.79 15.37 17.07
C LEU A 87 8.29 16.75 16.60
N SER A 88 9.22 17.70 16.47
CA SER A 88 8.93 19.07 16.05
C SER A 88 8.69 19.22 14.54
N ARG A 89 9.05 18.21 13.74
CA ARG A 89 8.80 18.17 12.30
C ARG A 89 8.40 16.76 11.85
N PRO A 90 7.71 16.64 10.70
CA PRO A 90 7.50 15.37 10.04
C PRO A 90 8.82 14.74 9.58
N LEU A 91 8.84 13.41 9.54
CA LEU A 91 9.91 12.60 8.99
C LEU A 91 9.69 12.35 7.51
N GLU A 92 10.79 12.37 6.74
CA GLU A 92 10.81 12.07 5.31
C GLU A 92 11.06 10.56 5.05
N PRO A 93 10.79 10.05 3.84
CA PRO A 93 10.94 8.61 3.53
C PRO A 93 12.35 8.06 3.79
N ALA A 94 13.37 8.91 3.64
CA ALA A 94 14.76 8.54 3.92
C ALA A 94 15.01 8.21 5.40
N GLU A 95 14.18 8.75 6.31
CA GLU A 95 14.27 8.57 7.77
C GLU A 95 13.42 7.39 8.27
N PHE A 96 12.62 6.77 7.40
CA PHE A 96 11.80 5.63 7.78
C PHE A 96 12.68 4.38 7.98
N SER A 97 12.34 3.60 9.02
CA SER A 97 12.92 2.28 9.18
C SER A 97 12.45 1.35 8.06
N ASP A 98 13.24 0.33 7.76
CA ASP A 98 12.91 -0.68 6.75
C ASP A 98 11.55 -1.35 7.02
N GLY A 99 11.28 -1.70 8.28
CA GLY A 99 10.00 -2.25 8.70
C GLY A 99 8.82 -1.28 8.48
N THR A 100 9.05 0.03 8.61
CA THR A 100 8.01 1.05 8.35
C THR A 100 7.68 1.09 6.86
N LEU A 101 8.70 1.20 5.99
CA LEU A 101 8.49 1.22 4.54
C LEU A 101 7.83 -0.07 4.05
N ARG A 102 8.27 -1.22 4.58
CA ARG A 102 7.72 -2.52 4.21
C ARG A 102 6.26 -2.66 4.62
N PHE A 103 5.89 -2.24 5.84
CA PHE A 103 4.50 -2.25 6.27
C PHE A 103 3.63 -1.30 5.45
N LEU A 104 4.12 -0.08 5.16
CA LEU A 104 3.40 0.86 4.29
C LEU A 104 3.16 0.27 2.90
N CYS A 105 4.15 -0.40 2.32
CA CYS A 105 3.98 -1.08 1.03
C CYS A 105 2.93 -2.19 1.11
N LEU A 106 2.95 -3.02 2.15
CA LEU A 106 1.94 -4.05 2.35
C LEU A 106 0.54 -3.46 2.51
N ALA A 107 0.38 -2.42 3.33
CA ALA A 107 -0.90 -1.74 3.53
C ALA A 107 -1.43 -1.14 2.23
N VAL A 108 -0.60 -0.41 1.48
CA VAL A 108 -1.00 0.23 0.22
C VAL A 108 -1.27 -0.81 -0.87
N ALA A 109 -0.51 -1.89 -0.93
CA ALA A 109 -0.75 -2.97 -1.90
C ALA A 109 -2.07 -3.71 -1.63
N LEU A 110 -2.36 -4.02 -0.37
CA LEU A 110 -3.53 -4.81 0.03
C LEU A 110 -4.82 -4.00 0.09
N LEU A 111 -4.74 -2.68 0.34
CA LEU A 111 -5.89 -1.76 0.35
C LEU A 111 -6.03 -0.98 -0.96
N SER A 112 -5.32 -1.39 -2.02
CA SER A 112 -5.44 -0.80 -3.35
C SER A 112 -6.92 -0.74 -3.79
N PRO A 113 -7.43 0.40 -4.30
CA PRO A 113 -8.83 0.52 -4.74
C PRO A 113 -9.14 -0.33 -5.99
N ARG A 114 -8.11 -0.84 -6.66
CA ARG A 114 -8.21 -1.77 -7.77
C ARG A 114 -7.22 -2.91 -7.54
N PRO A 115 -7.50 -3.81 -6.60
CA PRO A 115 -6.58 -4.89 -6.28
C PRO A 115 -6.45 -5.81 -7.50
N PRO A 116 -5.27 -6.39 -7.75
CA PRO A 116 -5.11 -7.44 -8.75
C PRO A 116 -5.96 -8.66 -8.37
N ALA A 117 -6.33 -9.47 -9.36
CA ALA A 117 -7.20 -10.64 -9.15
C ALA A 117 -6.60 -11.69 -8.18
N PHE A 118 -5.28 -11.64 -7.99
CA PHE A 118 -4.56 -12.47 -7.04
C PHE A 118 -3.34 -11.72 -6.49
N ILE A 119 -3.14 -11.82 -5.17
CA ILE A 119 -1.97 -11.33 -4.46
C ILE A 119 -1.32 -12.53 -3.76
N ALA A 120 -0.07 -12.84 -4.12
CA ALA A 120 0.77 -13.76 -3.36
C ALA A 120 1.69 -12.96 -2.44
N LEU A 121 1.63 -13.26 -1.14
CA LEU A 121 2.54 -12.75 -0.12
C LEU A 121 3.48 -13.88 0.30
N ASN A 122 4.78 -13.63 0.25
CA ASN A 122 5.79 -14.56 0.78
C ASN A 122 6.46 -13.92 2.00
N GLU A 123 6.31 -14.55 3.18
CA GLU A 123 6.84 -14.06 4.46
C GLU A 123 6.61 -12.55 4.72
N PRO A 124 5.35 -12.06 4.67
CA PRO A 124 5.05 -10.64 4.85
C PRO A 124 5.46 -10.10 6.23
N GLU A 125 5.59 -10.96 7.24
CA GLU A 125 6.04 -10.65 8.59
C GLU A 125 7.56 -10.46 8.71
N ASN A 126 8.33 -10.96 7.74
CA ASN A 126 9.78 -10.93 7.82
C ASN A 126 10.29 -9.49 7.77
N SER A 127 11.23 -9.15 8.67
CA SER A 127 11.74 -7.79 8.88
C SER A 127 10.74 -6.76 9.45
N LEU A 128 9.55 -7.18 9.89
CA LEU A 128 8.64 -6.32 10.64
C LEU A 128 8.90 -6.40 12.15
N HIS A 129 8.67 -5.29 12.85
CA HIS A 129 8.71 -5.29 14.30
C HIS A 129 7.51 -6.08 14.85
N PRO A 130 7.66 -6.92 15.91
CA PRO A 130 6.56 -7.73 16.45
C PRO A 130 5.27 -6.97 16.80
N GLN A 131 5.40 -5.69 17.17
CA GLN A 131 4.25 -4.81 17.45
C GLN A 131 3.29 -4.65 16.25
N MET A 132 3.80 -4.84 15.03
CA MET A 132 3.06 -4.59 13.79
C MET A 132 2.26 -5.83 13.36
N LEU A 133 2.57 -7.00 13.91
CA LEU A 133 1.96 -8.28 13.51
C LEU A 133 0.44 -8.33 13.72
N PRO A 134 -0.14 -7.77 14.81
CA PRO A 134 -1.60 -7.70 14.96
C PRO A 134 -2.27 -6.85 13.88
N ALA A 135 -1.64 -5.74 13.49
CA ALA A 135 -2.14 -4.87 12.41
C ALA A 135 -1.99 -5.56 11.05
N LEU A 136 -0.89 -6.27 10.81
CA LEU A 136 -0.68 -7.08 9.59
C LEU A 136 -1.75 -8.18 9.47
N ALA A 137 -2.04 -8.90 10.56
CA ALA A 137 -3.08 -9.92 10.57
C ALA A 137 -4.47 -9.33 10.25
N SER A 138 -4.79 -8.18 10.84
CA SER A 138 -6.04 -7.45 10.55
C SER A 138 -6.10 -7.02 9.09
N LEU A 139 -5.01 -6.45 8.56
CA LEU A 139 -4.88 -6.04 7.16
C LEU A 139 -5.10 -7.21 6.20
N ILE A 140 -4.47 -8.36 6.44
CA ILE A 140 -4.64 -9.57 5.61
C ILE A 140 -6.08 -10.07 5.67
N ALA A 141 -6.70 -10.07 6.86
CA ALA A 141 -8.10 -10.48 7.01
C ALA A 141 -9.07 -9.56 6.26
N GLU A 142 -8.83 -8.25 6.26
CA GLU A 142 -9.61 -7.27 5.49
C GLU A 142 -9.44 -7.48 3.99
N ALA A 143 -8.19 -7.58 3.50
CA ALA A 143 -7.89 -7.80 2.08
C ALA A 143 -8.45 -9.13 1.54
N SER A 144 -8.51 -10.16 2.39
CA SER A 144 -9.08 -11.46 2.04
C SER A 144 -10.59 -11.39 1.81
N ARG A 145 -11.30 -10.50 2.51
CA ARG A 145 -12.74 -10.26 2.25
C ARG A 145 -12.98 -9.63 0.89
N TYR A 146 -12.19 -8.62 0.53
CA TYR A 146 -12.27 -7.99 -0.79
C TYR A 146 -11.93 -8.95 -1.93
N SER A 147 -10.94 -9.84 -1.74
CA SER A 147 -10.61 -10.88 -2.72
C SER A 147 -11.73 -11.90 -2.87
N ALA A 148 -12.41 -12.26 -1.77
CA ALA A 148 -13.60 -13.12 -1.81
C ALA A 148 -14.78 -12.44 -2.51
N ASP A 149 -15.02 -11.16 -2.27
CA ASP A 149 -16.09 -10.40 -2.94
C ASP A 149 -15.86 -10.31 -4.45
N LEU A 150 -14.60 -10.15 -4.90
CA LEU A 150 -14.24 -10.23 -6.33
C LEU A 150 -14.48 -11.63 -6.91
N ALA A 151 -14.19 -12.69 -6.14
CA ALA A 151 -14.41 -14.08 -6.55
C ALA A 151 -15.90 -14.46 -6.57
N HIS A 152 -16.73 -13.84 -5.73
CA HIS A 152 -18.18 -14.05 -5.66
C HIS A 152 -18.98 -13.19 -6.63
N GLN A 153 -18.34 -12.23 -7.31
CA GLN A 153 -18.96 -11.51 -8.43
C GLN A 153 -18.96 -12.45 -9.65
N PRO A 154 -20.12 -12.92 -10.14
CA PRO A 154 -20.13 -13.75 -11.34
C PRO A 154 -19.52 -12.95 -12.49
N LEU A 155 -18.82 -13.64 -13.40
CA LEU A 155 -18.32 -13.14 -14.69
C LEU A 155 -19.43 -12.61 -15.65
N ALA A 156 -20.54 -12.10 -15.12
CA ALA A 156 -21.65 -11.57 -15.86
C ALA A 156 -21.36 -10.15 -16.36
N ARG A 157 -20.69 -10.07 -17.52
CA ARG A 157 -21.10 -9.29 -18.71
C ARG A 157 -19.89 -9.02 -19.59
N ALA A 158 -19.57 -9.97 -20.47
CA ALA A 158 -18.95 -9.68 -21.74
C ALA A 158 -19.94 -10.07 -22.86
N GLY A 159 -20.59 -9.05 -23.41
CA GLY A 159 -21.17 -8.97 -24.75
C GLY A 159 -21.97 -10.16 -25.26
N LYS A 160 -23.30 -10.11 -25.12
CA LYS A 160 -24.17 -10.52 -26.23
C LYS A 160 -24.14 -9.36 -27.23
N VAL A 161 -23.42 -9.53 -28.32
CA VAL A 161 -23.57 -8.72 -29.54
C VAL A 161 -24.02 -9.72 -30.60
N ASP A 162 -25.30 -9.57 -30.94
CA ASP A 162 -26.06 -10.09 -32.09
C ASP A 162 -25.74 -11.50 -32.64
#